data_AF-A0A4U5MTS8-F1
#
_entry.id   AF-A0A4U5MTS8-F1
#
_cell.length_a   1.000
_cell.length_b   1.000
_cell.length_c   1.000
_cell.angle_alpha   90.00
_cell.angle_beta   90.00
_cell.angle_gamma   90.00
#
_symmetry.space_group_name_H-M   'P 1'
#
loop_
_entity.id
_entity.type
_entity.pdbx_description
1 polymer ?
#
loop_
_entity_poly.entity_id
_entity_poly.type
_entity_poly.pdbx_seq_one_letter_code
_entity_poly.pdbx_strand_id
1 'polypeptide(L)'
;MFLLALCRHRLPLAVAVAAADDVPSLDATEQKLGRFWFACVHKGDHRPQHNTWTPRHILPEERSRRTPSFSYLGFRVVSVKMSKNNALEENNALMTNGHKVPEKTGFAAFLYNKDKGTCCGRTAKSWCQILVFYAIFYTLLAAFWIACLAIFLNTLDYKVPRYYGKGTIIGINPGVGYQPWIKDDPESTLIKFNVKDESSYQKYIESMNDYLAKYENTNNTRVCESYESNSQAVSYGKVNEENPQAACQFDLKVFEKAGCSKANGYGFKDGKPCVVLSLNRLIGWQPVDYPDNSVPEQVKDRYKKNNIALNCDGTYDVDKEHVGKMTYIPPEGISGKYYPYAVMDNYHQPIAMVKFDNLPDNKLVLIECRAYALNIEHDISSRLGLVHFEVMKESFDSKDAKISK
;
A
#
# COMPACT_ATOMS: atom_id res chain seq x y z
N MET A 1 18.48 31.04 1.69
CA MET A 1 17.63 32.25 1.65
C MET A 1 17.26 32.48 0.18
N PHE A 2 15.97 32.62 -0.09
CA PHE A 2 15.33 32.75 -1.42
C PHE A 2 15.17 31.47 -2.27
N LEU A 3 14.57 30.46 -1.64
CA LEU A 3 13.44 29.73 -2.24
C LEU A 3 12.18 30.44 -1.71
N LEU A 4 11.56 31.31 -2.51
CA LEU A 4 10.19 31.85 -2.35
C LEU A 4 10.02 33.02 -3.33
N ALA A 5 9.44 32.76 -4.49
CA ALA A 5 8.51 33.64 -5.20
C ALA A 5 8.27 33.05 -6.59
N LEU A 6 7.06 32.50 -6.78
CA LEU A 6 6.19 32.61 -7.96
C LEU A 6 5.29 31.38 -8.04
N CYS A 7 4.37 31.30 -7.07
CA CYS A 7 3.10 30.64 -7.25
C CYS A 7 2.01 31.71 -7.11
N ARG A 8 1.59 32.30 -8.23
CA ARG A 8 0.27 32.94 -8.39
C ARG A 8 0.06 33.35 -9.86
N HIS A 9 -0.42 32.42 -10.66
CA HIS A 9 -1.58 32.69 -11.52
C HIS A 9 -2.29 31.38 -11.85
N ARG A 10 -3.57 31.34 -11.45
CA ARG A 10 -4.55 30.32 -11.83
C ARG A 10 -4.89 30.48 -13.30
N LEU A 11 -4.80 29.40 -14.08
CA LEU A 11 -5.78 28.99 -15.11
C LEU A 11 -5.49 27.54 -15.53
N PRO A 12 -6.50 26.77 -15.94
CA PRO A 12 -6.48 25.32 -15.94
C PRO A 12 -5.96 24.76 -17.27
N LEU A 13 -5.06 23.78 -17.23
CA LEU A 13 -4.88 22.89 -18.38
C LEU A 13 -6.00 21.86 -18.37
N ALA A 14 -7.05 22.15 -19.14
CA ALA A 14 -7.94 21.14 -19.67
C ALA A 14 -7.15 20.33 -20.71
N VAL A 15 -6.85 19.07 -20.41
CA VAL A 15 -6.50 18.10 -21.45
C VAL A 15 -7.82 17.62 -22.02
N ALA A 16 -8.19 18.17 -23.17
CA ALA A 16 -9.29 17.69 -23.98
C ALA A 16 -8.95 16.29 -24.50
N VAL A 17 -9.53 15.27 -23.89
CA VAL A 17 -9.70 13.95 -24.52
C VAL A 17 -10.86 14.14 -25.50
N ALA A 18 -10.52 14.37 -26.77
CA ALA A 18 -11.49 14.27 -27.84
C ALA A 18 -11.93 12.81 -27.93
N ALA A 19 -13.18 12.56 -27.56
CA ALA A 19 -13.91 11.37 -27.94
C ALA A 19 -13.94 11.30 -29.48
N ALA A 20 -13.43 10.20 -30.02
CA ALA A 20 -13.81 9.71 -31.33
C ALA A 20 -14.46 8.35 -31.07
N ASP A 21 -15.79 8.37 -31.02
CA ASP A 21 -16.62 7.21 -31.26
C ASP A 21 -16.41 6.72 -32.70
N ASP A 22 -16.75 5.46 -32.94
CA ASP A 22 -16.72 4.69 -34.19
C ASP A 22 -15.41 3.98 -34.57
N VAL A 23 -15.27 2.73 -34.10
CA VAL A 23 -14.53 1.69 -34.84
C VAL A 23 -15.48 0.51 -35.11
N PRO A 24 -15.77 0.18 -36.38
CA PRO A 24 -16.47 -1.04 -36.71
C PRO A 24 -15.51 -2.24 -36.63
N SER A 25 -16.09 -3.37 -36.24
CA SER A 25 -15.54 -4.72 -36.31
C SER A 25 -14.71 -5.00 -37.56
N LEU A 26 -13.51 -5.56 -37.39
CA LEU A 26 -12.88 -6.39 -38.43
C LEU A 26 -12.06 -7.51 -37.80
N ASP A 27 -12.47 -8.70 -38.21
CA ASP A 27 -12.01 -10.03 -37.85
C ASP A 27 -10.66 -10.37 -38.51
N ALA A 28 -9.96 -11.31 -37.88
CA ALA A 28 -9.01 -12.25 -38.48
C ALA A 28 -7.94 -11.74 -39.49
N THR A 29 -6.77 -11.27 -39.02
CA THR A 29 -5.45 -11.63 -39.59
C THR A 29 -4.30 -11.04 -38.79
N GLU A 30 -3.65 -11.81 -37.89
CA GLU A 30 -2.24 -11.61 -37.46
C GLU A 30 -1.76 -12.79 -36.57
N GLN A 31 -2.01 -14.02 -37.02
CA GLN A 31 -1.60 -15.24 -36.30
C GLN A 31 -0.21 -15.78 -36.71
N LYS A 32 0.70 -14.98 -37.29
CA LYS A 32 1.96 -15.50 -37.88
C LYS A 32 3.28 -14.82 -37.49
N LEU A 33 3.31 -13.88 -36.54
CA LEU A 33 4.58 -13.25 -36.12
C LEU A 33 5.08 -13.62 -34.71
N GLY A 34 4.29 -14.35 -33.91
CA GLY A 34 4.65 -14.74 -32.54
C GLY A 34 5.49 -16.01 -32.36
N ARG A 35 5.89 -16.72 -33.43
CA ARG A 35 6.55 -18.04 -33.33
C ARG A 35 8.07 -18.06 -33.49
N PHE A 36 8.73 -16.90 -33.62
CA PHE A 36 10.19 -16.84 -33.80
C PHE A 36 11.01 -16.46 -32.55
N TRP A 37 10.35 -16.20 -31.41
CA TRP A 37 11.03 -15.69 -30.20
C TRP A 37 10.93 -16.61 -28.96
N PHE A 38 10.69 -17.90 -29.15
CA PHE A 38 10.59 -18.89 -28.06
C PHE A 38 11.51 -20.11 -28.21
N ALA A 39 12.60 -20.01 -29.00
CA ALA A 39 13.49 -21.15 -29.29
C ALA A 39 14.91 -21.04 -28.70
N CYS A 40 15.12 -20.25 -27.64
CA CYS A 40 16.48 -20.07 -27.10
C CYS A 40 16.59 -19.99 -25.57
N VAL A 41 15.78 -20.74 -24.82
CA VAL A 41 16.07 -21.07 -23.41
C VAL A 41 15.46 -22.43 -23.10
N HIS A 42 16.15 -23.53 -23.41
CA HIS A 42 16.03 -24.82 -22.70
C HIS A 42 16.98 -25.86 -23.33
N LYS A 43 18.18 -25.99 -22.77
CA LYS A 43 18.96 -27.24 -22.76
C LYS A 43 20.04 -27.15 -21.69
N GLY A 44 19.93 -27.97 -20.65
CA GLY A 44 20.88 -28.08 -19.55
C GLY A 44 20.38 -29.06 -18.51
N ASP A 45 20.99 -30.23 -18.51
CA ASP A 45 20.50 -31.54 -18.05
C ASP A 45 20.69 -31.80 -16.54
N HIS A 46 19.93 -32.75 -16.01
CA HIS A 46 19.94 -33.25 -14.63
C HIS A 46 21.19 -34.09 -14.30
N ARG A 47 21.79 -33.90 -13.11
CA ARG A 47 21.83 -34.94 -12.03
C ARG A 47 22.56 -34.48 -10.74
N PRO A 48 22.26 -35.13 -9.58
CA PRO A 48 22.54 -34.62 -8.24
C PRO A 48 23.80 -35.24 -7.63
N GLN A 49 24.50 -34.52 -6.73
CA GLN A 49 25.26 -35.14 -5.65
C GLN A 49 25.35 -34.26 -4.39
N HIS A 50 25.34 -35.00 -3.29
CA HIS A 50 25.45 -34.67 -1.88
C HIS A 50 26.73 -33.90 -1.44
N ASN A 51 26.59 -33.26 -0.27
CA ASN A 51 27.54 -33.14 0.84
C ASN A 51 28.19 -31.77 1.19
N THR A 52 27.80 -31.34 2.40
CA THR A 52 28.62 -30.82 3.53
C THR A 52 29.41 -29.52 3.41
N TRP A 53 29.06 -28.64 4.34
CA TRP A 53 29.73 -27.40 4.74
C TRP A 53 31.07 -27.65 5.45
N THR A 54 32.09 -26.81 5.17
CA THR A 54 32.88 -26.06 6.18
C THR A 54 33.89 -25.12 5.49
N PRO A 55 34.23 -23.94 6.07
CA PRO A 55 35.08 -22.92 5.45
C PRO A 55 36.53 -22.96 5.93
N ARG A 56 37.51 -22.56 5.09
CA ARG A 56 38.88 -22.30 5.55
C ARG A 56 39.54 -21.15 4.77
N HIS A 57 40.04 -20.18 5.55
CA HIS A 57 40.87 -19.03 5.18
C HIS A 57 42.23 -19.43 4.57
N ILE A 58 42.73 -18.67 3.58
CA ILE A 58 44.16 -18.60 3.23
C ILE A 58 44.55 -17.16 2.80
N LEU A 59 45.63 -16.64 3.41
CA LEU A 59 46.34 -15.37 3.16
C LEU A 59 47.39 -15.50 2.03
N PRO A 60 47.93 -14.40 1.48
CA PRO A 60 48.77 -14.42 0.27
C PRO A 60 50.27 -14.61 0.56
N GLU A 61 51.00 -15.23 -0.38
CA GLU A 61 52.46 -15.39 -0.36
C GLU A 61 53.10 -14.74 -1.60
N GLU A 62 54.25 -14.10 -1.39
CA GLU A 62 54.94 -13.19 -2.30
C GLU A 62 56.28 -13.79 -2.78
N ARG A 63 56.77 -13.28 -3.94
CA ARG A 63 58.19 -13.15 -4.37
C ARG A 63 58.80 -14.25 -5.28
N SER A 64 59.20 -13.84 -6.50
CA SER A 64 60.62 -13.59 -6.86
C SER A 64 60.86 -13.51 -8.38
N ARG A 65 61.65 -12.51 -8.81
CA ARG A 65 62.07 -12.22 -10.19
C ARG A 65 63.35 -12.98 -10.55
N ARG A 66 63.57 -13.25 -11.85
CA ARG A 66 64.90 -13.28 -12.48
C ARG A 66 64.88 -12.61 -13.85
N THR A 67 65.87 -11.77 -14.09
CA THR A 67 66.25 -11.10 -15.34
C THR A 67 67.44 -11.81 -16.00
N PRO A 68 67.78 -11.47 -17.26
CA PRO A 68 69.16 -11.07 -17.58
C PRO A 68 69.18 -9.80 -18.48
N SER A 69 69.93 -8.74 -18.16
CA SER A 69 71.35 -8.44 -18.46
C SER A 69 71.69 -8.27 -19.95
N PHE A 70 72.05 -7.04 -20.37
CA PHE A 70 73.10 -6.78 -21.36
C PHE A 70 73.73 -5.37 -21.18
N SER A 71 75.01 -5.40 -20.77
CA SER A 71 76.19 -4.61 -21.15
C SER A 71 76.14 -3.09 -21.42
N TYR A 72 76.97 -2.36 -20.65
CA TYR A 72 77.37 -0.96 -20.84
C TYR A 72 78.52 -0.80 -21.86
N LEU A 73 78.51 0.30 -22.62
CA LEU A 73 79.72 1.00 -23.06
C LEU A 73 79.60 2.47 -22.64
N GLY A 74 80.58 2.97 -21.89
CA GLY A 74 80.56 4.31 -21.30
C GLY A 74 81.05 5.41 -22.22
N PHE A 75 80.89 6.67 -21.80
CA PHE A 75 81.93 7.69 -21.91
C PHE A 75 81.63 8.88 -20.97
N ARG A 76 82.72 9.51 -20.53
CA ARG A 76 82.83 10.60 -19.56
C ARG A 76 82.25 11.92 -20.08
N VAL A 77 81.74 12.69 -19.12
CA VAL A 77 81.23 14.07 -19.20
C VAL A 77 82.29 15.08 -19.65
N VAL A 78 81.91 15.98 -20.56
CA VAL A 78 82.46 17.35 -20.64
C VAL A 78 81.31 18.34 -20.63
N SER A 79 81.44 19.32 -19.74
CA SER A 79 80.51 20.39 -19.42
C SER A 79 80.42 21.43 -20.53
N VAL A 80 79.20 21.76 -20.97
CA VAL A 80 78.87 23.10 -21.49
C VAL A 80 77.59 23.57 -20.79
N LYS A 81 77.66 24.78 -20.23
CA LYS A 81 76.61 25.45 -19.48
C LYS A 81 76.00 26.54 -20.35
N MET A 82 74.71 26.79 -20.12
CA MET A 82 73.81 27.82 -20.69
C MET A 82 73.18 27.46 -22.04
N SER A 83 71.87 27.63 -22.26
CA SER A 83 70.98 28.68 -21.75
C SER A 83 69.65 28.12 -21.21
N LYS A 84 69.24 28.63 -20.05
CA LYS A 84 67.89 28.46 -19.48
C LYS A 84 66.92 29.25 -20.36
N ASN A 85 65.82 28.63 -20.79
CA ASN A 85 64.44 29.15 -20.63
C ASN A 85 63.38 28.43 -21.47
N ASN A 86 63.73 27.46 -22.35
CA ASN A 86 62.71 26.85 -23.23
C ASN A 86 62.39 25.36 -22.93
N ALA A 87 63.20 24.67 -22.12
CA ALA A 87 63.09 23.21 -21.97
C ALA A 87 62.06 22.72 -20.93
N LEU A 88 61.53 23.60 -20.07
CA LEU A 88 60.58 23.19 -19.01
C LEU A 88 59.13 23.17 -19.49
N GLU A 89 58.84 23.87 -20.59
CA GLU A 89 57.51 23.92 -21.21
C GLU A 89 57.30 22.76 -22.20
N GLU A 90 58.34 22.39 -22.96
CA GLU A 90 58.29 21.23 -23.88
C GLU A 90 58.19 19.87 -23.16
N ASN A 91 58.83 19.72 -21.98
CA ASN A 91 58.80 18.45 -21.25
C ASN A 91 57.44 18.13 -20.61
N ASN A 92 56.63 19.14 -20.30
CA ASN A 92 55.28 18.92 -19.76
C ASN A 92 54.25 18.56 -20.85
N ALA A 93 54.53 18.87 -22.12
CA ALA A 93 53.63 18.57 -23.23
C ALA A 93 53.81 17.15 -23.80
N LEU A 94 54.98 16.54 -23.60
CA LEU A 94 55.33 15.24 -24.18
C LEU A 94 54.96 14.04 -23.29
N MET A 95 54.74 14.26 -21.98
CA MET A 95 54.42 13.20 -21.01
C MET A 95 52.92 12.98 -20.79
N THR A 96 52.06 13.71 -21.51
CA THR A 96 50.60 13.55 -21.46
C THR A 96 50.03 13.54 -22.87
N ASN A 97 50.09 12.41 -23.60
CA ASN A 97 49.43 12.15 -24.90
C ASN A 97 48.34 13.17 -25.33
N GLY A 98 48.72 14.36 -25.78
CA GLY A 98 47.81 15.49 -26.09
C GLY A 98 46.89 16.01 -24.97
N HIS A 99 46.96 15.53 -23.72
CA HIS A 99 46.12 15.99 -22.62
C HIS A 99 46.81 17.12 -21.84
N LYS A 100 46.28 18.35 -21.97
CA LYS A 100 46.72 19.51 -21.18
C LYS A 100 46.57 19.21 -19.69
N VAL A 101 47.68 19.33 -18.93
CA VAL A 101 47.67 19.26 -17.46
C VAL A 101 46.65 20.29 -16.94
N PRO A 102 45.66 19.92 -16.10
CA PRO A 102 44.70 20.88 -15.59
C PRO A 102 45.43 21.84 -14.64
N GLU A 103 45.52 23.09 -15.08
CA GLU A 103 45.99 24.21 -14.26
C GLU A 103 45.13 24.27 -12.98
N LYS A 104 45.77 24.29 -11.80
CA LYS A 104 45.06 24.36 -10.51
C LYS A 104 44.37 25.71 -10.39
N THR A 105 43.14 25.79 -10.85
CA THR A 105 42.30 26.98 -10.75
C THR A 105 41.43 26.91 -9.50
N GLY A 106 41.27 28.05 -8.81
CA GLY A 106 40.36 28.16 -7.66
C GLY A 106 38.92 27.85 -8.07
N PHE A 107 38.08 27.44 -7.10
CA PHE A 107 36.69 27.01 -7.32
C PHE A 107 35.85 27.98 -8.18
N ALA A 108 36.10 29.29 -8.08
CA ALA A 108 35.45 30.31 -8.90
C ALA A 108 35.79 30.20 -10.40
N ALA A 109 37.05 29.88 -10.75
CA ALA A 109 37.49 29.70 -12.13
C ALA A 109 37.11 28.31 -12.70
N PHE A 110 36.76 27.34 -11.85
CA PHE A 110 36.08 26.11 -12.25
C PHE A 110 34.62 26.36 -12.64
N LEU A 111 33.90 27.17 -11.85
CA LEU A 111 32.49 27.53 -12.12
C LEU A 111 32.35 28.34 -13.41
N TYR A 112 33.14 29.39 -13.59
CA TYR A 112 33.08 30.23 -14.78
C TYR A 112 34.44 30.82 -15.14
N ASN A 113 34.94 30.48 -16.33
CA ASN A 113 36.18 31.04 -16.87
C ASN A 113 35.85 31.98 -18.04
N LYS A 114 35.97 33.29 -17.78
CA LYS A 114 35.64 34.37 -18.74
C LYS A 114 36.56 34.37 -19.96
N ASP A 115 37.82 33.96 -19.82
CA ASP A 115 38.82 34.02 -20.89
C ASP A 115 38.67 32.88 -21.91
N LYS A 116 38.21 31.71 -21.45
CA LYS A 116 37.96 30.54 -22.31
C LYS A 116 36.49 30.36 -22.68
N GLY A 117 35.59 31.19 -22.14
CA GLY A 117 34.13 31.05 -22.34
C GLY A 117 33.57 29.71 -21.85
N THR A 118 34.18 29.14 -20.80
CA THR A 118 33.81 27.81 -20.28
C THR A 118 33.10 27.93 -18.94
N CYS A 119 32.05 27.14 -18.75
CA CYS A 119 31.28 27.03 -17.51
C CYS A 119 31.41 25.59 -16.99
N CYS A 120 31.74 25.40 -15.71
CA CYS A 120 31.98 24.08 -15.10
C CYS A 120 32.93 23.20 -15.94
N GLY A 121 34.00 23.79 -16.48
CA GLY A 121 35.02 23.10 -17.27
C GLY A 121 34.64 22.72 -18.71
N ARG A 122 33.49 23.14 -19.26
CA ARG A 122 33.07 22.86 -20.64
C ARG A 122 32.61 24.10 -21.39
N THR A 123 32.71 24.07 -22.73
CA THR A 123 32.20 25.15 -23.60
C THR A 123 30.68 25.10 -23.71
N ALA A 124 30.03 26.25 -23.99
CA ALA A 124 28.57 26.32 -24.16
C ALA A 124 28.04 25.36 -25.26
N LYS A 125 28.82 25.16 -26.33
CA LYS A 125 28.51 24.19 -27.39
C LYS A 125 28.48 22.76 -26.87
N SER A 126 29.47 22.38 -26.05
CA SER A 126 29.53 21.04 -25.44
C SER A 126 28.38 20.83 -24.44
N TRP A 127 28.05 21.85 -23.64
CA TRP A 127 26.87 21.80 -22.75
C TRP A 127 25.58 21.59 -23.52
N CYS A 128 25.34 22.35 -24.59
CA CYS A 128 24.15 22.18 -25.42
C CYS A 128 24.10 20.78 -26.06
N GLN A 129 25.22 20.28 -26.59
CA GLN A 129 25.30 18.92 -27.15
C GLN A 129 25.00 17.84 -26.11
N ILE A 130 25.55 17.97 -24.90
CA ILE A 130 25.30 17.03 -23.80
C ILE A 130 23.84 17.08 -23.36
N LEU A 131 23.25 18.28 -23.23
CA LEU A 131 21.85 18.43 -22.85
C LEU A 131 20.90 17.86 -23.91
N VAL A 132 21.17 18.11 -25.19
CA VAL A 132 20.38 17.54 -26.29
C VAL A 132 20.52 16.02 -26.34
N PHE A 133 21.73 15.48 -26.15
CA PHE A 133 21.95 14.04 -26.06
C PHE A 133 21.13 13.41 -24.92
N TYR A 134 21.22 13.96 -23.71
CA TYR A 134 20.46 13.45 -22.57
C TYR A 134 18.96 13.64 -22.74
N ALA A 135 18.50 14.75 -23.34
CA ALA A 135 17.09 14.96 -23.63
C ALA A 135 16.54 13.87 -24.55
N ILE A 136 17.23 13.58 -25.67
CA ILE A 136 16.82 12.52 -26.60
C ILE A 136 16.93 11.15 -25.94
N PHE A 137 18.05 10.86 -25.27
CA PHE A 137 18.28 9.58 -24.61
C PHE A 137 17.22 9.27 -23.55
N TYR A 138 16.93 10.21 -22.65
CA TYR A 138 15.90 10.02 -21.62
C TYR A 138 14.49 10.00 -22.20
N THR A 139 14.22 10.70 -23.30
CA THR A 139 12.92 10.61 -23.99
C THR A 139 12.71 9.20 -24.56
N LEU A 140 13.73 8.63 -25.22
CA LEU A 140 13.66 7.26 -25.75
C LEU A 140 13.57 6.22 -24.62
N LEU A 141 14.34 6.41 -23.55
CA LEU A 141 14.29 5.52 -22.38
C LEU A 141 12.92 5.56 -21.69
N ALA A 142 12.33 6.75 -21.53
CA ALA A 142 10.99 6.91 -20.98
C ALA A 142 9.94 6.28 -21.89
N ALA A 143 10.03 6.47 -23.21
CA ALA A 143 9.12 5.86 -24.17
C ALA A 143 9.17 4.32 -24.12
N PHE A 144 10.37 3.74 -24.05
CA PHE A 144 10.55 2.30 -23.87
C PHE A 144 9.91 1.80 -22.57
N TRP A 145 10.16 2.48 -21.45
CA TRP A 145 9.56 2.12 -20.16
C TRP A 145 8.03 2.22 -20.18
N ILE A 146 7.47 3.28 -20.78
CA ILE A 146 6.02 3.45 -20.95
C ILE A 146 5.45 2.32 -21.80
N ALA A 147 6.12 1.92 -22.88
CA ALA A 147 5.68 0.81 -23.72
C ALA A 147 5.66 -0.53 -22.94
N CYS A 148 6.72 -0.82 -22.17
CA CYS A 148 6.75 -2.00 -21.30
C CYS A 148 5.64 -1.98 -20.23
N LEU A 149 5.42 -0.82 -19.60
CA LEU A 149 4.35 -0.66 -18.62
C LEU A 149 2.96 -0.81 -19.26
N ALA A 150 2.75 -0.27 -20.45
CA ALA A 150 1.49 -0.38 -21.18
C ALA A 150 1.18 -1.84 -21.51
N ILE A 151 2.14 -2.61 -22.03
CA ILE A 151 1.98 -4.05 -22.28
C ILE A 151 1.63 -4.77 -20.98
N PHE A 152 2.37 -4.48 -19.89
CA PHE A 152 2.09 -5.09 -18.59
C PHE A 152 0.66 -4.80 -18.10
N LEU A 153 0.20 -3.54 -18.15
CA LEU A 153 -1.15 -3.16 -17.74
C LEU A 153 -2.24 -3.82 -18.60
N ASN A 154 -1.99 -4.03 -19.91
CA ASN A 154 -2.91 -4.76 -20.79
C ASN A 154 -3.01 -6.26 -20.46
N THR A 155 -2.04 -6.83 -19.74
CA THR A 155 -2.10 -8.24 -19.29
C THR A 155 -2.81 -8.42 -17.94
N LEU A 156 -3.21 -7.33 -17.29
CA LEU A 156 -3.89 -7.37 -15.99
C LEU A 156 -5.41 -7.27 -16.16
N ASP A 157 -6.12 -8.03 -15.33
CA ASP A 157 -7.56 -7.88 -15.17
C ASP A 157 -7.84 -6.82 -14.10
N TYR A 158 -8.73 -5.87 -14.39
CA TYR A 158 -9.11 -4.80 -13.47
C TYR A 158 -10.10 -5.26 -12.39
N LYS A 159 -10.79 -6.39 -12.59
CA LYS A 159 -11.80 -6.92 -11.64
C LYS A 159 -11.22 -7.88 -10.62
N VAL A 160 -10.14 -8.59 -10.95
CA VAL A 160 -9.58 -9.63 -10.08
C VAL A 160 -8.05 -9.57 -10.07
N PRO A 161 -7.42 -9.52 -8.88
CA PRO A 161 -5.96 -9.57 -8.78
C PRO A 161 -5.41 -10.88 -9.34
N ARG A 162 -4.21 -10.84 -9.92
CA ARG A 162 -3.56 -12.05 -10.47
C ARG A 162 -3.16 -13.07 -9.40
N TYR A 163 -2.75 -12.57 -8.23
CA TYR A 163 -2.33 -13.39 -7.10
C TYR A 163 -3.23 -13.08 -5.91
N TYR A 164 -4.18 -13.97 -5.63
CA TYR A 164 -5.01 -13.96 -4.43
C TYR A 164 -5.23 -15.39 -3.94
N GLY A 165 -5.64 -15.54 -2.69
CA GLY A 165 -5.88 -16.85 -2.08
C GLY A 165 -4.68 -17.42 -1.32
N LYS A 166 -4.69 -18.73 -1.10
CA LYS A 166 -3.77 -19.42 -0.18
C LYS A 166 -2.34 -19.33 -0.72
N GLY A 167 -1.39 -18.91 0.12
CA GLY A 167 0.02 -18.75 -0.24
C GLY A 167 0.38 -17.42 -0.92
N THR A 168 -0.56 -16.48 -1.00
CA THR A 168 -0.33 -15.11 -1.49
C THR A 168 -0.16 -14.13 -0.34
N ILE A 169 0.46 -12.97 -0.59
CA ILE A 169 0.64 -11.89 0.41
C ILE A 169 -0.70 -11.37 0.94
N ILE A 170 -1.75 -11.39 0.11
CA ILE A 170 -3.11 -10.99 0.49
C ILE A 170 -3.74 -12.02 1.45
N GLY A 171 -3.35 -13.29 1.32
CA GLY A 171 -3.86 -14.39 2.15
C GLY A 171 -5.31 -14.77 1.85
N ILE A 172 -5.87 -15.60 2.73
CA ILE A 172 -7.27 -16.07 2.71
C ILE A 172 -8.05 -15.66 3.96
N ASN A 173 -7.38 -14.99 4.90
CA ASN A 173 -7.91 -14.71 6.22
C ASN A 173 -8.27 -13.23 6.33
N PRO A 174 -9.55 -12.86 6.40
CA PRO A 174 -9.95 -11.46 6.47
C PRO A 174 -9.61 -10.85 7.83
N GLY A 175 -9.05 -9.65 7.82
CA GLY A 175 -9.00 -8.80 9.00
C GLY A 175 -10.38 -8.25 9.36
N VAL A 176 -10.52 -7.76 10.59
CA VAL A 176 -11.70 -7.01 11.04
C VAL A 176 -11.35 -5.52 11.04
N GLY A 177 -12.28 -4.69 10.58
CA GLY A 177 -12.20 -3.24 10.68
C GLY A 177 -13.34 -2.71 11.55
N TYR A 178 -13.11 -1.56 12.19
CA TYR A 178 -14.10 -0.89 13.01
C TYR A 178 -14.39 0.54 12.53
N GLN A 179 -15.56 1.07 12.88
CA GLN A 179 -15.90 2.50 12.73
C GLN A 179 -16.68 2.96 13.98
N PRO A 180 -16.54 4.22 14.42
CA PRO A 180 -15.88 5.33 13.72
C PRO A 180 -14.36 5.38 13.92
N TRP A 181 -13.63 5.49 12.80
CA TRP A 181 -12.21 5.83 12.77
C TRP A 181 -12.05 7.25 12.23
N ILE A 182 -11.19 8.05 12.87
CA ILE A 182 -11.04 9.48 12.55
C ILE A 182 -9.85 9.66 11.62
N LYS A 183 -10.09 10.26 10.45
CA LYS A 183 -9.05 10.47 9.43
C LYS A 183 -8.00 11.50 9.84
N ASP A 184 -8.39 12.46 10.69
CA ASP A 184 -7.51 13.55 11.13
C ASP A 184 -6.43 13.08 12.12
N ASP A 185 -6.63 11.92 12.75
CA ASP A 185 -5.69 11.32 13.70
C ASP A 185 -5.48 9.83 13.38
N PRO A 186 -4.76 9.51 12.29
CA PRO A 186 -4.69 8.16 11.77
C PRO A 186 -3.92 7.18 12.66
N GLU A 187 -3.06 7.68 13.55
CA GLU A 187 -2.26 6.87 14.48
C GLU A 187 -3.07 6.47 15.73
N SER A 188 -4.21 7.11 15.96
CA SER A 188 -5.03 6.91 17.15
C SER A 188 -6.20 6.00 16.87
N THR A 189 -6.32 4.93 17.66
CA THR A 189 -7.50 4.06 17.67
C THR A 189 -8.54 4.46 18.71
N LEU A 190 -8.36 5.62 19.35
CA LEU A 190 -9.11 6.05 20.52
C LEU A 190 -10.45 6.73 20.18
N ILE A 191 -11.53 6.14 20.69
CA ILE A 191 -12.86 6.73 20.73
C ILE A 191 -13.04 7.39 22.10
N LYS A 192 -12.72 8.68 22.16
CA LYS A 192 -12.78 9.50 23.37
C LYS A 192 -13.85 10.57 23.25
N PHE A 193 -14.85 10.52 24.12
CA PHE A 193 -15.97 11.45 24.09
C PHE A 193 -16.51 11.77 25.49
N ASN A 194 -17.22 12.88 25.61
CA ASN A 194 -17.89 13.31 26.82
C ASN A 194 -19.37 13.56 26.51
N VAL A 195 -20.25 12.94 27.29
CA VAL A 195 -21.71 13.04 27.08
C VAL A 195 -22.21 14.48 27.27
N LYS A 196 -21.56 15.26 28.14
CA LYS A 196 -21.93 16.66 28.41
C LYS A 196 -21.48 17.62 27.32
N ASP A 197 -20.42 17.28 26.58
CA ASP A 197 -19.84 18.12 25.55
C ASP A 197 -20.21 17.57 24.16
N GLU A 198 -21.22 18.18 23.54
CA GLU A 198 -21.70 17.75 22.22
C GLU A 198 -20.59 17.78 21.17
N SER A 199 -19.71 18.78 21.20
CA SER A 199 -18.61 18.91 20.24
C SER A 199 -17.63 17.73 20.28
N SER A 200 -17.52 17.06 21.44
CA SER A 200 -16.59 15.95 21.63
C SER A 200 -16.93 14.72 20.80
N TYR A 201 -18.23 14.44 20.60
CA TYR A 201 -18.70 13.26 19.86
C TYR A 201 -19.24 13.54 18.46
N GLN A 202 -19.45 14.81 18.08
CA GLN A 202 -19.93 15.15 16.73
C GLN A 202 -19.02 14.58 15.63
N LYS A 203 -17.69 14.64 15.80
CA LYS A 203 -16.73 14.05 14.85
C LYS A 203 -16.95 12.55 14.60
N TYR A 204 -17.39 11.81 15.61
CA TYR A 204 -17.69 10.37 15.50
C TYR A 204 -19.01 10.15 14.78
N ILE A 205 -20.03 10.97 15.07
CA ILE A 205 -21.33 10.93 14.39
C ILE A 205 -21.16 11.26 12.89
N GLU A 206 -20.38 12.27 12.55
CA GLU A 206 -20.07 12.66 11.18
C GLU A 206 -19.33 11.54 10.43
N SER A 207 -18.28 10.97 11.02
CA SER A 207 -17.57 9.82 10.44
C SER A 207 -18.49 8.63 10.19
N MET A 208 -19.40 8.34 11.14
CA MET A 208 -20.42 7.29 10.98
C MET A 208 -21.42 7.60 9.86
N ASN A 209 -21.90 8.84 9.77
CA ASN A 209 -22.81 9.27 8.70
C ASN A 209 -22.15 9.08 7.33
N ASP A 210 -20.91 9.54 7.18
CA ASP A 210 -20.14 9.41 5.94
C ASP A 210 -19.89 7.94 5.57
N TYR A 211 -19.55 7.10 6.55
CA TYR A 211 -19.34 5.67 6.34
C TYR A 211 -20.63 4.94 5.92
N LEU A 212 -21.77 5.32 6.50
CA LEU A 212 -23.06 4.68 6.25
C LEU A 212 -23.82 5.27 5.05
N ALA A 213 -23.45 6.45 4.55
CA ALA A 213 -24.12 7.13 3.44
C ALA A 213 -24.26 6.26 2.18
N LYS A 214 -23.28 5.38 1.91
CA LYS A 214 -23.32 4.48 0.75
C LYS A 214 -24.51 3.52 0.75
N TYR A 215 -25.04 3.14 1.92
CA TYR A 215 -26.15 2.18 2.02
C TYR A 215 -27.51 2.81 1.67
N GLU A 216 -27.59 4.14 1.57
CA GLU A 216 -28.79 4.84 1.10
C GLU A 216 -29.00 4.64 -0.41
N ASN A 217 -27.93 4.39 -1.17
CA ASN A 217 -28.01 4.14 -2.60
C ASN A 217 -28.36 2.67 -2.88
N THR A 218 -29.57 2.41 -3.37
CA THR A 218 -30.03 1.05 -3.71
C THR A 218 -29.91 0.74 -5.21
N ASN A 219 -29.34 1.63 -6.01
CA ASN A 219 -29.17 1.40 -7.45
C ASN A 219 -28.19 0.24 -7.68
N ASN A 220 -28.46 -0.60 -8.66
CA ASN A 220 -27.64 -1.79 -8.98
C ASN A 220 -27.46 -2.75 -7.78
N THR A 221 -28.46 -2.83 -6.91
CA THR A 221 -28.53 -3.83 -5.83
C THR A 221 -29.80 -4.67 -5.97
N ARG A 222 -29.80 -5.88 -5.41
CA ARG A 222 -30.97 -6.76 -5.36
C ARG A 222 -31.34 -7.12 -3.92
N VAL A 223 -32.62 -7.28 -3.65
CA VAL A 223 -33.08 -7.84 -2.37
C VAL A 223 -32.84 -9.34 -2.40
N CYS A 224 -32.01 -9.83 -1.48
CA CYS A 224 -31.70 -11.26 -1.35
C CYS A 224 -32.54 -11.89 -0.25
N GLU A 225 -33.33 -12.88 -0.66
CA GLU A 225 -34.11 -13.74 0.24
C GLU A 225 -33.21 -14.61 1.14
N SER A 226 -33.81 -15.32 2.10
CA SER A 226 -33.06 -16.10 3.10
C SER A 226 -32.16 -17.21 2.53
N TYR A 227 -32.51 -17.75 1.36
CA TYR A 227 -31.77 -18.81 0.65
C TYR A 227 -30.90 -18.27 -0.48
N GLU A 228 -30.98 -16.97 -0.79
CA GLU A 228 -30.21 -16.34 -1.85
C GLU A 228 -28.95 -15.69 -1.29
N SER A 229 -27.91 -15.65 -2.12
CA SER A 229 -26.63 -15.06 -1.76
C SER A 229 -25.88 -14.56 -2.98
N ASN A 230 -24.83 -13.77 -2.74
CA ASN A 230 -23.93 -13.34 -3.80
C ASN A 230 -23.19 -14.52 -4.48
N SER A 231 -23.26 -15.75 -3.95
CA SER A 231 -22.67 -16.92 -4.61
C SER A 231 -23.38 -17.28 -5.91
N GLN A 232 -24.63 -16.82 -6.09
CA GLN A 232 -25.38 -16.97 -7.34
C GLN A 232 -24.87 -16.00 -8.43
N ALA A 233 -24.32 -14.87 -8.01
CA ALA A 233 -23.82 -13.81 -8.88
C ALA A 233 -22.32 -13.97 -9.22
N VAL A 234 -21.59 -14.75 -8.45
CA VAL A 234 -20.12 -14.82 -8.50
C VAL A 234 -19.64 -16.24 -8.83
N SER A 235 -18.77 -16.34 -9.83
CA SER A 235 -18.09 -17.58 -10.23
C SER A 235 -16.59 -17.33 -10.36
N TYR A 236 -15.76 -18.18 -9.75
CA TYR A 236 -14.29 -18.07 -9.75
C TYR A 236 -13.74 -16.68 -9.36
N GLY A 237 -14.38 -16.01 -8.39
CA GLY A 237 -13.98 -14.68 -7.90
C GLY A 237 -14.38 -13.52 -8.81
N LYS A 238 -15.10 -13.77 -9.91
CA LYS A 238 -15.63 -12.76 -10.83
C LYS A 238 -17.15 -12.80 -10.85
N VAL A 239 -17.77 -11.69 -11.22
CA VAL A 239 -19.20 -11.67 -11.53
C VAL A 239 -19.45 -12.55 -12.75
N ASN A 240 -20.51 -13.36 -12.69
CA ASN A 240 -20.92 -14.19 -13.82
C ASN A 240 -21.36 -13.28 -14.98
N GLU A 241 -20.66 -13.35 -16.11
CA GLU A 241 -20.96 -12.53 -17.29
C GLU A 241 -22.15 -13.07 -18.10
N GLU A 242 -22.45 -14.37 -17.99
CA GLU A 242 -23.60 -15.00 -18.68
C GLU A 242 -24.93 -14.65 -18.01
N ASN A 243 -24.92 -14.47 -16.69
CA ASN A 243 -26.09 -14.06 -15.90
C ASN A 243 -25.68 -13.00 -14.85
N PRO A 244 -25.49 -11.74 -15.26
CA PRO A 244 -25.05 -10.69 -14.36
C PRO A 244 -26.15 -10.39 -13.34
N GLN A 245 -25.88 -10.69 -12.08
CA GLN A 245 -26.75 -10.33 -10.95
C GLN A 245 -26.13 -9.20 -10.14
N ALA A 246 -26.99 -8.26 -9.73
CA ALA A 246 -26.65 -7.20 -8.80
C ALA A 246 -26.26 -7.74 -7.41
N ALA A 247 -25.47 -6.97 -6.66
CA ALA A 247 -25.07 -7.34 -5.30
C ALA A 247 -26.26 -7.32 -4.33
N CYS A 248 -26.24 -8.19 -3.33
CA CYS A 248 -27.24 -8.17 -2.25
C CYS A 248 -27.27 -6.83 -1.51
N GLN A 249 -28.45 -6.23 -1.44
CA GLN A 249 -28.70 -4.99 -0.70
C GLN A 249 -28.63 -5.24 0.81
N PHE A 250 -27.80 -4.46 1.49
CA PHE A 250 -27.72 -4.43 2.95
C PHE A 250 -28.66 -3.37 3.55
N ASP A 251 -29.47 -3.75 4.53
CA ASP A 251 -30.48 -2.88 5.18
C ASP A 251 -30.03 -2.44 6.58
N LEU A 252 -30.12 -1.14 6.88
CA LEU A 252 -29.73 -0.54 8.16
C LEU A 252 -30.84 -0.57 9.24
N LYS A 253 -32.09 -0.92 8.90
CA LYS A 253 -33.25 -0.90 9.82
C LYS A 253 -33.02 -1.68 11.12
N VAL A 254 -32.21 -2.73 11.10
CA VAL A 254 -31.89 -3.52 12.31
C VAL A 254 -31.15 -2.67 13.35
N PHE A 255 -30.27 -1.77 12.91
CA PHE A 255 -29.54 -0.87 13.79
C PHE A 255 -30.41 0.27 14.30
N GLU A 256 -31.33 0.76 13.47
CA GLU A 256 -32.27 1.80 13.86
C GLU A 256 -33.17 1.34 15.02
N LYS A 257 -33.70 0.12 14.93
CA LYS A 257 -34.52 -0.49 16.00
C LYS A 257 -33.74 -0.69 17.31
N ALA A 258 -32.43 -0.87 17.23
CA ALA A 258 -31.54 -1.03 18.40
C ALA A 258 -31.03 0.31 18.98
N GLY A 259 -31.46 1.44 18.39
CA GLY A 259 -31.06 2.78 18.81
C GLY A 259 -29.68 3.22 18.31
N CYS A 260 -29.13 2.53 17.31
CA CYS A 260 -27.87 2.87 16.64
C CYS A 260 -28.12 3.54 15.29
N SER A 261 -28.91 4.62 15.29
CA SER A 261 -29.28 5.39 14.08
C SER A 261 -28.68 6.79 14.08
N LYS A 262 -28.71 7.42 12.91
CA LYS A 262 -28.40 8.84 12.74
C LYS A 262 -29.26 9.74 13.64
N ALA A 263 -30.54 9.42 13.83
CA ALA A 263 -31.46 10.17 14.67
C ALA A 263 -31.03 10.20 16.16
N ASN A 264 -30.51 9.08 16.66
CA ASN A 264 -30.05 8.97 18.06
C ASN A 264 -28.55 9.28 18.21
N GLY A 265 -27.88 9.76 17.16
CA GLY A 265 -26.44 10.00 17.16
C GLY A 265 -25.62 8.75 17.49
N TYR A 266 -26.07 7.58 17.02
CA TYR A 266 -25.43 6.28 17.25
C TYR A 266 -25.14 5.96 18.73
N GLY A 267 -25.97 6.47 19.64
CA GLY A 267 -25.88 6.22 21.08
C GLY A 267 -24.80 7.02 21.82
N PHE A 268 -24.02 7.87 21.14
CA PHE A 268 -23.02 8.74 21.78
C PHE A 268 -23.66 9.72 22.77
N LYS A 269 -24.85 10.24 22.45
CA LYS A 269 -25.62 11.16 23.31
C LYS A 269 -26.07 10.52 24.63
N ASP A 270 -26.26 9.22 24.63
CA ASP A 270 -26.73 8.47 25.81
C ASP A 270 -25.56 7.87 26.62
N GLY A 271 -24.31 8.13 26.21
CA GLY A 271 -23.13 7.47 26.79
C GLY A 271 -23.02 5.98 26.44
N LYS A 272 -23.77 5.52 25.43
CA LYS A 272 -23.87 4.12 24.99
C LYS A 272 -23.53 4.01 23.50
N PRO A 273 -22.28 4.29 23.11
CA PRO A 273 -21.89 4.39 21.71
C PRO A 273 -22.04 3.04 20.99
N CYS A 274 -22.42 3.11 19.72
CA CYS A 274 -22.43 1.98 18.81
C CYS A 274 -21.19 2.02 17.91
N VAL A 275 -20.42 0.95 17.90
CA VAL A 275 -19.23 0.78 17.05
C VAL A 275 -19.56 -0.24 15.97
N VAL A 276 -19.33 0.12 14.71
CA VAL A 276 -19.50 -0.78 13.55
C VAL A 276 -18.30 -1.70 13.46
N LEU A 277 -18.57 -2.97 13.16
CA LEU A 277 -17.59 -4.01 12.83
C LEU A 277 -17.85 -4.49 11.40
N SER A 278 -16.78 -4.63 10.63
CA SER A 278 -16.83 -5.08 9.24
C SER A 278 -15.62 -5.98 8.93
N LEU A 279 -15.76 -6.88 7.97
CA LEU A 279 -14.64 -7.73 7.52
C LEU A 279 -13.96 -7.12 6.30
N ASN A 280 -12.64 -7.26 6.20
CA ASN A 280 -11.89 -6.91 5.00
C ASN A 280 -12.40 -7.70 3.79
N ARG A 281 -12.47 -7.03 2.65
CA ARG A 281 -13.03 -7.60 1.42
C ARG A 281 -11.97 -8.42 0.71
N LEU A 282 -12.14 -9.74 0.71
CA LEU A 282 -11.25 -10.68 0.02
C LEU A 282 -11.99 -11.35 -1.15
N ILE A 283 -11.42 -11.27 -2.36
CA ILE A 283 -12.04 -11.79 -3.58
C ILE A 283 -12.28 -13.30 -3.46
N GLY A 284 -13.51 -13.73 -3.74
CA GLY A 284 -13.96 -15.12 -3.67
C GLY A 284 -14.13 -15.67 -2.25
N TRP A 285 -13.86 -14.88 -1.20
CA TRP A 285 -13.96 -15.35 0.17
C TRP A 285 -15.41 -15.42 0.63
N GLN A 286 -15.78 -16.53 1.26
CA GLN A 286 -17.07 -16.74 1.93
C GLN A 286 -16.85 -17.46 3.27
N PRO A 287 -17.74 -17.26 4.26
CA PRO A 287 -17.58 -17.93 5.55
C PRO A 287 -17.79 -19.44 5.42
N VAL A 288 -16.99 -20.20 6.16
CA VAL A 288 -17.16 -21.64 6.31
C VAL A 288 -17.70 -21.93 7.70
N ASP A 289 -18.74 -22.74 7.77
CA ASP A 289 -19.39 -23.06 9.05
C ASP A 289 -18.54 -23.98 9.91
N TYR A 290 -18.62 -23.77 11.23
CA TYR A 290 -18.11 -24.72 12.20
C TYR A 290 -18.99 -25.97 12.20
N PRO A 291 -18.39 -27.18 12.25
CA PRO A 291 -19.10 -28.37 12.72
C PRO A 291 -19.77 -28.13 14.08
N ASP A 292 -20.93 -28.72 14.32
CA ASP A 292 -21.79 -28.43 15.49
C ASP A 292 -21.04 -28.56 16.85
N ASN A 293 -20.06 -29.46 16.95
CA ASN A 293 -19.27 -29.70 18.17
C ASN A 293 -18.00 -28.84 18.31
N SER A 294 -17.69 -28.01 17.31
CA SER A 294 -16.46 -27.21 17.25
C SER A 294 -16.70 -25.70 17.34
N VAL A 295 -17.96 -25.29 17.55
CA VAL A 295 -18.30 -23.88 17.73
C VAL A 295 -17.64 -23.35 19.02
N PRO A 296 -16.85 -22.26 18.95
CA PRO A 296 -16.21 -21.68 20.12
C PRO A 296 -17.20 -21.21 21.17
N GLU A 297 -16.87 -21.42 22.45
CA GLU A 297 -17.77 -21.17 23.59
C GLU A 297 -18.25 -19.72 23.67
N GLN A 298 -17.41 -18.76 23.26
CA GLN A 298 -17.68 -17.31 23.28
C GLN A 298 -18.82 -16.87 22.37
N VAL A 299 -19.14 -17.67 21.34
CA VAL A 299 -20.18 -17.36 20.35
C VAL A 299 -21.22 -18.46 20.23
N LYS A 300 -21.09 -19.54 20.99
CA LYS A 300 -21.90 -20.75 20.85
C LYS A 300 -23.40 -20.49 21.04
N ASP A 301 -23.75 -19.50 21.85
CA ASP A 301 -25.12 -19.07 22.16
C ASP A 301 -25.78 -18.29 21.00
N ARG A 302 -24.99 -17.61 20.17
CA ARG A 302 -25.43 -16.75 19.05
C ARG A 302 -24.87 -17.20 17.70
N TYR A 303 -24.39 -18.44 17.62
CA TYR A 303 -23.80 -18.94 16.38
C TYR A 303 -24.92 -19.45 15.47
N LYS A 304 -24.98 -18.89 14.27
CA LYS A 304 -25.89 -19.32 13.22
C LYS A 304 -25.09 -19.77 12.00
N LYS A 305 -25.49 -20.90 11.41
CA LYS A 305 -24.91 -21.40 10.15
C LYS A 305 -25.05 -20.35 9.05
N ASN A 306 -24.05 -20.29 8.18
CA ASN A 306 -23.86 -19.30 7.14
C ASN A 306 -23.76 -17.86 7.67
N ASN A 307 -23.37 -17.64 8.92
CA ASN A 307 -23.07 -16.32 9.47
C ASN A 307 -21.66 -16.28 10.07
N ILE A 308 -21.09 -15.07 10.12
CA ILE A 308 -19.86 -14.78 10.84
C ILE A 308 -20.24 -14.18 12.20
N ALA A 309 -20.03 -14.95 13.26
CA ALA A 309 -20.25 -14.46 14.61
C ALA A 309 -19.14 -13.48 15.04
N LEU A 310 -19.48 -12.53 15.90
CA LEU A 310 -18.54 -11.55 16.44
C LEU A 310 -18.54 -11.60 17.96
N ASN A 311 -17.36 -11.50 18.55
CA ASN A 311 -17.19 -11.33 19.99
C ASN A 311 -16.13 -10.26 20.27
N CYS A 312 -16.51 -9.26 21.04
CA CYS A 312 -15.66 -8.24 21.61
C CYS A 312 -15.45 -8.51 23.09
N ASP A 313 -14.24 -8.28 23.57
CA ASP A 313 -13.87 -8.40 24.98
C ASP A 313 -12.73 -7.41 25.29
N GLY A 314 -12.38 -7.27 26.57
CA GLY A 314 -11.19 -6.52 26.98
C GLY A 314 -9.89 -7.20 26.54
N THR A 315 -8.93 -6.42 26.04
CA THR A 315 -7.64 -6.95 25.56
C THR A 315 -6.83 -7.58 26.71
N TYR A 316 -6.75 -6.91 27.86
CA TYR A 316 -6.09 -7.43 29.05
C TYR A 316 -7.10 -7.76 30.16
N ASP A 317 -6.69 -8.52 31.18
CA ASP A 317 -7.59 -8.94 32.26
C ASP A 317 -8.22 -7.75 33.00
N VAL A 318 -7.46 -6.65 33.15
CA VAL A 318 -8.00 -5.39 33.68
C VAL A 318 -9.08 -4.79 32.79
N ASP A 319 -8.97 -4.88 31.47
CA ASP A 319 -9.99 -4.36 30.54
C ASP A 319 -11.25 -5.21 30.56
N LYS A 320 -11.11 -6.54 30.71
CA LYS A 320 -12.25 -7.48 30.80
C LYS A 320 -13.16 -7.19 31.99
N GLU A 321 -12.58 -6.73 33.10
CA GLU A 321 -13.36 -6.30 34.27
C GLU A 321 -14.12 -4.98 34.02
N HIS A 322 -13.66 -4.16 33.07
CA HIS A 322 -14.16 -2.80 32.84
C HIS A 322 -15.00 -2.63 31.58
N VAL A 323 -14.94 -3.55 30.61
CA VAL A 323 -15.65 -3.45 29.32
C VAL A 323 -17.18 -3.38 29.48
N GLY A 324 -17.69 -3.94 30.58
CA GLY A 324 -19.11 -3.94 30.89
C GLY A 324 -19.94 -4.77 29.93
N LYS A 325 -21.27 -4.56 29.95
CA LYS A 325 -22.20 -5.30 29.09
C LYS A 325 -22.21 -4.69 27.69
N MET A 326 -22.06 -5.55 26.68
CA MET A 326 -22.17 -5.20 25.27
C MET A 326 -23.33 -5.96 24.62
N THR A 327 -23.99 -5.30 23.67
CA THR A 327 -25.06 -5.91 22.85
C THR A 327 -24.64 -5.91 21.38
N TYR A 328 -24.73 -7.08 20.73
CA TYR A 328 -24.42 -7.24 19.31
C TYR A 328 -25.66 -7.10 18.45
N ILE A 329 -25.51 -6.40 17.32
CA ILE A 329 -26.60 -6.08 16.40
C ILE A 329 -26.14 -6.46 14.98
N PRO A 330 -26.82 -7.39 14.31
CA PRO A 330 -27.72 -8.39 14.89
C PRO A 330 -26.95 -9.35 15.82
N PRO A 331 -27.63 -10.08 16.73
CA PRO A 331 -26.98 -11.00 17.68
C PRO A 331 -26.12 -12.06 17.00
N GLU A 332 -26.58 -12.57 15.85
CA GLU A 332 -25.95 -13.63 15.07
C GLU A 332 -24.73 -13.17 14.25
N GLY A 333 -24.39 -11.88 14.32
CA GLY A 333 -23.29 -11.28 13.57
C GLY A 333 -23.58 -11.03 12.08
N ILE A 334 -22.54 -11.11 11.25
CA ILE A 334 -22.63 -10.73 9.83
C ILE A 334 -23.17 -11.91 9.02
N SER A 335 -24.21 -11.70 8.22
CA SER A 335 -24.77 -12.78 7.39
C SER A 335 -23.86 -13.13 6.21
N GLY A 336 -23.65 -14.42 5.98
CA GLY A 336 -22.90 -14.97 4.85
C GLY A 336 -23.56 -14.74 3.50
N LYS A 337 -24.84 -14.34 3.45
CA LYS A 337 -25.56 -14.10 2.18
C LYS A 337 -24.91 -13.01 1.30
N TYR A 338 -24.19 -12.09 1.91
CA TYR A 338 -23.48 -11.01 1.19
C TYR A 338 -22.13 -11.48 0.62
N TYR A 339 -21.73 -12.71 0.88
CA TYR A 339 -20.51 -13.34 0.37
C TYR A 339 -20.85 -14.39 -0.71
N PRO A 340 -19.90 -14.73 -1.59
CA PRO A 340 -18.53 -14.24 -1.68
C PRO A 340 -18.40 -12.81 -2.19
N TYR A 341 -17.29 -12.15 -1.84
CA TYR A 341 -16.97 -10.84 -2.38
C TYR A 341 -16.37 -10.96 -3.79
N ALA A 342 -16.87 -10.13 -4.71
CA ALA A 342 -16.27 -9.87 -6.01
C ALA A 342 -16.36 -8.36 -6.29
N VAL A 343 -15.61 -7.87 -7.28
CA VAL A 343 -15.77 -6.49 -7.75
C VAL A 343 -17.11 -6.39 -8.48
N MET A 344 -18.13 -5.94 -7.74
CA MET A 344 -19.50 -5.74 -8.19
C MET A 344 -19.88 -4.26 -8.08
N ASP A 345 -20.74 -3.80 -8.97
CA ASP A 345 -21.30 -2.46 -8.88
C ASP A 345 -22.11 -2.30 -7.60
N ASN A 346 -21.87 -1.19 -6.90
CA ASN A 346 -22.53 -0.84 -5.65
C ASN A 346 -22.59 -1.97 -4.60
N TYR A 347 -21.51 -2.74 -4.45
CA TYR A 347 -21.43 -3.79 -3.41
C TYR A 347 -21.57 -3.19 -2.00
N HIS A 348 -22.67 -3.54 -1.32
CA HIS A 348 -22.89 -3.20 0.07
C HIS A 348 -22.16 -4.18 0.98
N GLN A 349 -21.00 -3.76 1.47
CA GLN A 349 -20.24 -4.53 2.47
C GLN A 349 -21.12 -4.76 3.71
N PRO A 350 -21.32 -6.00 4.15
CA PRO A 350 -22.16 -6.24 5.30
C PRO A 350 -21.43 -5.83 6.58
N ILE A 351 -22.20 -5.32 7.54
CA ILE A 351 -21.68 -4.83 8.81
C ILE A 351 -22.49 -5.40 9.97
N ALA A 352 -21.89 -5.38 11.15
CA ALA A 352 -22.58 -5.54 12.42
C ALA A 352 -22.19 -4.34 13.31
N MET A 353 -22.93 -4.14 14.39
CA MET A 353 -22.58 -3.14 15.40
C MET A 353 -22.49 -3.80 16.77
N VAL A 354 -21.55 -3.33 17.58
CA VAL A 354 -21.50 -3.58 19.01
C VAL A 354 -21.92 -2.30 19.73
N LYS A 355 -22.93 -2.41 20.57
CA LYS A 355 -23.42 -1.32 21.42
C LYS A 355 -22.90 -1.53 22.83
N PHE A 356 -22.23 -0.53 23.37
CA PHE A 356 -21.74 -0.59 24.75
C PHE A 356 -22.85 -0.09 25.68
N ASP A 357 -23.48 -1.00 26.43
CA ASP A 357 -24.62 -0.65 27.29
C ASP A 357 -24.19 0.03 28.60
N ASN A 358 -23.00 -0.31 29.09
CA ASN A 358 -22.44 0.25 30.31
C ASN A 358 -20.92 0.44 30.19
N LEU A 359 -20.51 1.64 29.77
CA LEU A 359 -19.11 2.06 29.80
C LEU A 359 -18.75 2.74 31.13
N PRO A 360 -17.60 2.43 31.74
CA PRO A 360 -17.11 3.14 32.90
C PRO A 360 -16.72 4.58 32.56
N ASP A 361 -16.99 5.51 33.48
CA ASP A 361 -16.56 6.90 33.35
C ASP A 361 -15.07 7.05 33.68
N ASN A 362 -14.40 7.91 32.91
CA ASN A 362 -12.99 8.31 33.06
C ASN A 362 -11.99 7.14 33.11
N LYS A 363 -12.35 6.02 32.49
CA LYS A 363 -11.46 4.87 32.32
C LYS A 363 -11.25 4.61 30.83
N LEU A 364 -10.00 4.39 30.47
CA LEU A 364 -9.61 3.89 29.16
C LEU A 364 -9.79 2.37 29.16
N VAL A 365 -10.55 1.84 28.21
CA VAL A 365 -10.74 0.40 28.03
C VAL A 365 -10.24 0.00 26.65
N LEU A 366 -9.33 -0.97 26.60
CA LEU A 366 -8.84 -1.55 25.35
C LEU A 366 -9.76 -2.71 24.95
N ILE A 367 -10.34 -2.62 23.76
CA ILE A 367 -11.29 -3.60 23.22
C ILE A 367 -10.63 -4.40 22.11
N GLU A 368 -10.79 -5.72 22.20
CA GLU A 368 -10.45 -6.66 21.14
C GLU A 368 -11.72 -7.33 20.62
N CYS A 369 -12.03 -7.12 19.34
CA CYS A 369 -13.13 -7.79 18.67
C CYS A 369 -12.60 -8.83 17.68
N ARG A 370 -13.09 -10.06 17.79
CA ARG A 370 -12.75 -11.21 16.93
C ARG A 370 -13.94 -11.66 16.11
N ALA A 371 -13.68 -12.07 14.87
CA ALA A 371 -14.67 -12.65 13.97
C ALA A 371 -14.53 -14.17 13.91
N TYR A 372 -15.64 -14.91 13.97
CA TYR A 372 -15.65 -16.36 14.07
C TYR A 372 -16.35 -16.97 12.85
N ALA A 373 -15.54 -17.65 12.04
CA ALA A 373 -15.93 -18.66 11.04
C ALA A 373 -14.78 -19.69 10.97
N LEU A 374 -15.04 -20.89 10.47
CA LEU A 374 -14.03 -21.97 10.48
C LEU A 374 -12.76 -21.60 9.71
N ASN A 375 -12.89 -20.78 8.68
CA ASN A 375 -11.80 -20.29 7.83
C ASN A 375 -11.23 -18.93 8.24
N ILE A 376 -11.51 -18.46 9.46
CA ILE A 376 -10.90 -17.27 10.06
C ILE A 376 -9.98 -17.73 11.18
N GLU A 377 -8.68 -17.53 11.00
CA GLU A 377 -7.68 -17.77 12.05
C GLU A 377 -7.46 -16.46 12.82
N HIS A 378 -7.24 -16.55 14.13
CA HIS A 378 -6.92 -15.38 14.95
C HIS A 378 -5.42 -15.33 15.20
N ASP A 379 -4.80 -14.23 14.78
CA ASP A 379 -3.41 -13.93 15.12
C ASP A 379 -3.28 -12.46 15.51
N ILE A 380 -2.85 -12.24 16.74
CA ILE A 380 -2.68 -10.92 17.35
C ILE A 380 -1.55 -10.16 16.66
N SER A 381 -0.46 -10.85 16.29
CA SER A 381 0.74 -10.22 15.74
C SER A 381 0.51 -9.66 14.33
N SER A 382 -0.26 -10.38 13.52
CA SER A 382 -0.61 -10.01 12.16
C SER A 382 -2.00 -9.38 12.03
N ARG A 383 -2.70 -9.17 13.16
CA ARG A 383 -4.08 -8.63 13.23
C ARG A 383 -5.07 -9.38 12.32
N LEU A 384 -4.91 -10.69 12.23
CA LEU A 384 -5.76 -11.55 11.42
C LEU A 384 -7.01 -11.95 12.21
N GLY A 385 -8.18 -11.82 11.58
CA GLY A 385 -9.47 -12.18 12.18
C GLY A 385 -9.88 -11.35 13.39
N LEU A 386 -9.18 -10.26 13.71
CA LEU A 386 -9.44 -9.42 14.87
C LEU A 386 -9.14 -7.94 14.62
N VAL A 387 -9.64 -7.10 15.53
CA VAL A 387 -9.37 -5.66 15.56
C VAL A 387 -9.25 -5.17 16.99
N HIS A 388 -8.35 -4.20 17.21
CA HIS A 388 -8.16 -3.52 18.47
C HIS A 388 -8.56 -2.06 18.34
N PHE A 389 -9.27 -1.55 19.33
CA PHE A 389 -9.54 -0.12 19.47
C PHE A 389 -9.73 0.25 20.95
N GLU A 390 -9.62 1.54 21.24
CA GLU A 390 -9.70 2.05 22.60
C GLU A 390 -10.97 2.88 22.77
N VAL A 391 -11.62 2.77 23.92
CA VAL A 391 -12.81 3.57 24.22
C VAL A 391 -12.65 4.23 25.58
N MET A 392 -12.97 5.52 25.65
CA MET A 392 -12.97 6.30 26.88
C MET A 392 -14.16 7.26 26.91
N LYS A 393 -15.03 7.10 27.90
CA LYS A 393 -16.11 8.04 28.20
C LYS A 393 -15.66 8.97 29.32
N GLU A 394 -15.57 10.27 29.06
CA GLU A 394 -15.26 11.29 30.06
C GLU A 394 -16.52 11.85 30.72
N SER A 395 -16.43 12.15 32.01
CA SER A 395 -17.53 12.78 32.78
C SER A 395 -17.15 14.14 33.39
N PHE A 396 -15.88 14.53 33.36
CA PHE A 396 -15.40 15.84 33.79
C PHE A 396 -15.79 16.93 32.78
N ASP A 397 -16.15 18.11 33.25
CA ASP A 397 -16.38 19.24 32.35
C ASP A 397 -15.03 19.70 31.77
N SER A 398 -14.97 19.89 30.44
CA SER A 398 -13.75 20.31 29.72
C SER A 398 -13.21 21.68 30.18
N LYS A 399 -13.95 22.40 31.02
CA LYS A 399 -13.55 23.65 31.70
C LYS A 399 -12.62 23.41 32.89
N ASP A 400 -12.71 22.28 33.58
CA ASP A 400 -11.90 21.99 34.78
C ASP A 400 -10.49 21.48 34.42
N ALA A 401 -10.35 20.84 33.25
CA ALA A 401 -9.06 20.36 32.75
C ALA A 401 -8.08 21.49 32.34
N LYS A 402 -8.57 22.71 32.11
CA LYS A 402 -7.73 23.88 31.84
C LYS A 402 -7.19 24.56 33.10
N ILE A 403 -7.68 24.21 34.28
CA ILE A 403 -7.26 24.82 35.55
C ILE A 403 -6.10 24.04 36.19
N SER A 404 -5.82 22.81 35.75
CA SER A 404 -4.72 21.98 36.29
C SER A 404 -3.47 21.88 35.40
N LYS A 405 -3.30 22.76 34.39
CA LYS A 405 -2.08 22.84 33.58
C LYS A 405 -1.28 24.10 33.87
#